data_AF-A0A0D3GC36-F1
#
_entry.id   AF-A0A0D3GC36-F1
#
_cell.length_a   1.000
_cell.length_b   1.000
_cell.length_c   1.000
_cell.angle_alpha   90.00
_cell.angle_beta   90.00
_cell.angle_gamma   90.00
#
_symmetry.space_group_name_H-M   'P 1'
#
loop_
_entity.id
_entity.type
_entity.pdbx_description
1 polymer ?
#
loop_
_entity_poly.entity_id
_entity_poly.type
_entity_poly.pdbx_seq_one_letter_code
_entity_poly.pdbx_strand_id
1 'polypeptide(L)'
;MARPTMLACCKLYISESRNAAALRAIEQAACGGGAVVVNRFTDDAYNRVGYTLVAPLTPSPAPPPLRHAVLGMRSPRSKGVVVVGATGWVDNYNVPVRTGDVEAARRIARAVSERGGGLPSVQAMGLAHGGGVVEVACNLLDPARVGAEQVQGMVERLAAGEGLSVGKGYFTDYSQDKIVELYFKSAANTEG
;
A
#
# COMPACT_ATOMS: atom_id res chain seq x y z
N MET A 1 17.28 20.46 -16.27
CA MET A 1 18.07 19.49 -15.48
C MET A 1 18.07 18.14 -16.20
N ALA A 2 19.12 17.30 -16.03
CA ALA A 2 19.11 15.94 -16.55
C ALA A 2 18.06 15.10 -15.79
N ARG A 3 17.27 14.28 -16.52
CA ARG A 3 16.28 13.39 -15.88
C ARG A 3 17.00 12.42 -14.94
N PRO A 4 16.54 12.24 -13.69
CA PRO A 4 17.13 11.26 -12.79
C PRO A 4 17.02 9.87 -13.40
N THR A 5 18.13 9.12 -13.37
CA THR A 5 18.22 7.77 -13.91
C THR A 5 17.65 6.71 -12.95
N MET A 6 17.46 7.06 -11.68
CA MET A 6 16.85 6.21 -10.65
C MET A 6 15.93 7.01 -9.74
N LEU A 7 14.77 6.42 -9.43
CA LEU A 7 13.80 6.93 -8.47
C LEU A 7 13.71 5.96 -7.29
N ALA A 8 13.47 6.51 -6.11
CA ALA A 8 13.10 5.74 -4.93
C ALA A 8 11.62 5.97 -4.63
N CYS A 9 10.90 4.88 -4.35
CA CYS A 9 9.50 4.87 -3.95
C CYS A 9 9.39 4.46 -2.48
N CYS A 10 8.64 5.22 -1.69
CA CYS A 10 8.34 4.92 -0.30
C CYS A 10 6.81 4.78 -0.13
N LYS A 11 6.37 3.59 0.26
CA LYS A 11 4.99 3.32 0.67
C LYS A 11 4.89 3.52 2.18
N LEU A 12 4.31 4.64 2.59
CA LEU A 12 4.17 5.07 3.98
C LEU A 12 2.75 4.78 4.46
N TYR A 13 2.62 4.01 5.55
CA TYR A 13 1.33 3.71 6.16
C TYR A 13 1.20 4.38 7.53
N ILE A 14 0.06 5.01 7.78
CA ILE A 14 -0.20 5.78 8.99
C ILE A 14 -1.55 5.37 9.57
N SER A 15 -1.57 5.00 10.85
CA SER A 15 -2.77 4.59 11.60
C SER A 15 -3.61 5.77 12.08
N GLU A 16 -3.88 6.74 11.20
CA GLU A 16 -4.78 7.85 11.47
C GLU A 16 -5.25 8.44 10.13
N SER A 17 -6.54 8.31 9.78
CA SER A 17 -7.11 8.90 8.56
C SER A 17 -8.03 10.09 8.81
N ARG A 18 -8.47 10.29 10.05
CA ARG A 18 -9.54 11.25 10.42
C ARG A 18 -8.97 12.62 10.82
N ASN A 19 -7.72 12.68 11.28
CA ASN A 19 -7.06 13.92 11.66
C ASN A 19 -6.47 14.69 10.46
N ALA A 20 -7.31 15.48 9.80
CA ALA A 20 -6.89 16.25 8.61
C ALA A 20 -5.69 17.19 8.85
N ALA A 21 -5.53 17.73 10.07
CA ALA A 21 -4.40 18.61 10.39
C ALA A 21 -3.08 17.84 10.45
N ALA A 22 -3.09 16.64 11.06
CA ALA A 22 -1.92 15.77 11.08
C ALA A 22 -1.52 15.33 9.67
N LEU A 23 -2.51 14.97 8.84
CA LEU A 23 -2.28 14.52 7.47
C LEU A 23 -1.67 15.61 6.58
N ARG A 24 -2.15 16.85 6.70
CA ARG A 24 -1.52 17.99 6.03
C ARG A 24 -0.08 18.22 6.50
N ALA A 25 0.19 18.09 7.80
CA ALA A 25 1.55 18.25 8.32
C ALA A 25 2.51 17.16 7.80
N ILE A 26 2.04 15.92 7.65
CA ILE A 26 2.80 14.82 7.05
C ILE A 26 3.11 15.11 5.58
N GLU A 27 2.11 15.54 4.80
CA GLU A 27 2.28 15.89 3.38
C GLU A 27 3.27 17.04 3.21
N GLN A 28 3.17 18.09 4.04
CA GLN A 28 4.12 19.21 4.05
C GLN A 28 5.55 18.75 4.39
N ALA A 29 5.72 17.85 5.36
CA ALA A 29 7.02 17.31 5.73
C ALA A 29 7.64 16.47 4.60
N ALA A 30 6.84 15.69 3.87
CA ALA A 30 7.29 14.94 2.71
C ALA A 30 7.77 15.87 1.58
N CYS A 31 6.98 16.89 1.25
CA CYS A 31 7.34 17.89 0.24
C CYS A 31 8.60 18.69 0.63
N GLY A 32 8.70 19.14 1.88
CA GLY A 32 9.88 19.85 2.39
C GLY A 32 11.15 19.00 2.41
N GLY A 33 11.00 17.67 2.42
CA GLY A 33 12.09 16.71 2.28
C GLY A 33 12.52 16.43 0.84
N GLY A 34 11.88 17.03 -0.18
CA GLY A 34 12.18 16.82 -1.60
C GLY A 34 11.52 15.58 -2.21
N ALA A 35 10.49 15.02 -1.56
CA ALA A 35 9.68 13.92 -2.11
C ALA A 35 8.35 14.44 -2.66
N VAL A 36 7.83 13.76 -3.68
CA VAL A 36 6.52 14.03 -4.29
C VAL A 36 5.53 12.98 -3.79
N VAL A 37 4.40 13.42 -3.26
CA VAL A 37 3.27 12.53 -2.95
C VAL A 37 2.52 12.24 -4.26
N VAL A 38 2.61 11.01 -4.78
CA VAL A 38 1.94 10.62 -6.04
C VAL A 38 0.62 9.88 -5.82
N ASN A 39 0.41 9.33 -4.62
CA ASN A 39 -0.85 8.68 -4.24
C ASN A 39 -1.13 8.88 -2.76
N ARG A 40 -2.41 8.97 -2.43
CA ARG A 40 -2.96 8.92 -1.07
C ARG A 40 -4.17 8.00 -1.09
N PHE A 41 -4.04 6.84 -0.48
CA PHE A 41 -5.12 5.89 -0.30
C PHE A 41 -5.67 5.98 1.13
N THR A 42 -6.95 6.31 1.28
CA THR A 42 -7.58 6.44 2.60
C THR A 42 -8.47 5.24 2.86
N ASP A 43 -8.29 4.63 4.02
CA ASP A 43 -8.95 3.42 4.47
C ASP A 43 -9.69 3.72 5.78
N ASP A 44 -10.93 4.17 5.64
CA ASP A 44 -11.73 4.66 6.76
C ASP A 44 -12.14 3.55 7.75
N ALA A 45 -12.29 2.33 7.24
CA ALA A 45 -12.65 1.16 8.03
C ALA A 45 -11.58 0.86 9.10
N TYR A 46 -10.29 0.98 8.75
CA TYR A 46 -9.18 0.76 9.70
C TYR A 46 -8.56 2.04 10.26
N ASN A 47 -9.16 3.21 9.99
CA ASN A 47 -8.58 4.51 10.34
C ASN A 47 -7.11 4.62 9.89
N ARG A 48 -6.84 4.24 8.63
CA ARG A 48 -5.49 4.19 8.07
C ARG A 48 -5.41 4.99 6.79
N VAL A 49 -4.24 5.56 6.53
CA VAL A 49 -3.91 6.17 5.24
C VAL A 49 -2.58 5.62 4.74
N GLY A 50 -2.53 5.28 3.46
CA GLY A 50 -1.33 4.95 2.72
C GLY A 50 -0.92 6.11 1.83
N TYR A 51 0.35 6.48 1.88
CA TYR A 51 0.96 7.47 1.01
C TYR A 51 2.02 6.81 0.14
N THR A 52 2.08 7.21 -1.12
CA THR A 52 3.16 6.82 -2.02
C THR A 52 4.00 8.04 -2.32
N LEU A 53 5.22 8.05 -1.81
CA LEU A 53 6.19 9.14 -1.94
C LEU A 53 7.28 8.74 -2.92
N VAL A 54 7.62 9.62 -3.85
CA VAL A 54 8.66 9.38 -4.86
C VAL A 54 9.69 10.49 -4.83
N ALA A 55 10.98 10.14 -4.87
CA ALA A 55 12.06 11.09 -4.98
C ALA A 55 13.20 10.55 -5.86
N PRO A 56 14.01 11.41 -6.49
CA PRO A 56 15.25 10.98 -7.12
C PRO A 56 16.16 10.26 -6.13
N LEU A 57 16.74 9.14 -6.56
CA LEU A 57 17.81 8.49 -5.81
C LEU A 57 19.15 9.03 -6.33
N THR A 58 19.68 10.05 -5.67
CA THR A 58 21.02 10.58 -5.99
C THR A 58 22.07 9.88 -5.12
N PRO A 59 23.16 9.33 -5.70
CA PRO A 59 24.32 8.94 -4.91
C PRO A 59 24.96 10.22 -4.34
N SER A 60 24.67 10.52 -3.08
CA SER A 60 25.15 11.70 -2.36
C SER A 60 25.71 11.29 -1.00
N PRO A 61 26.76 11.95 -0.49
CA PRO A 61 27.19 11.77 0.90
C PRO A 61 26.16 12.30 1.91
N ALA A 62 25.21 13.13 1.46
CA ALA A 62 24.07 13.54 2.27
C ALA A 62 23.00 12.43 2.33
N PRO A 63 22.33 12.23 3.47
CA PRO A 63 21.26 11.25 3.60
C PRO A 63 20.15 11.50 2.55
N PRO A 64 19.57 10.43 1.96
CA PRO A 64 18.57 10.57 0.90
C PRO A 64 17.36 11.41 1.35
N PRO A 65 16.73 12.18 0.44
CA PRO A 65 15.48 12.91 0.67
C PRO A 65 14.44 12.12 1.47
N LEU A 66 14.23 10.85 1.10
CA LEU A 66 13.28 9.95 1.78
C LEU A 66 13.66 9.66 3.24
N ARG A 67 14.95 9.57 3.57
CA ARG A 67 15.39 9.37 4.96
C ARG A 67 15.02 10.58 5.81
N HIS A 68 15.23 11.80 5.31
CA HIS A 68 14.84 13.01 6.01
C HIS A 68 13.33 13.19 6.08
N ALA A 69 12.59 12.89 5.02
CA ALA A 69 11.14 12.92 5.03
C ALA A 69 10.57 11.96 6.09
N VAL A 70 10.98 10.68 6.05
CA VAL A 70 10.48 9.64 6.97
C VAL A 70 10.89 9.91 8.42
N LEU A 71 12.14 10.31 8.69
CA LEU A 71 12.59 10.61 10.06
C LEU A 71 12.12 11.99 10.57
N GLY A 72 11.82 12.92 9.66
CA GLY A 72 11.25 14.23 9.97
C GLY A 72 9.81 14.15 10.47
N MET A 73 9.09 13.07 10.11
CA MET A 73 7.80 12.71 10.68
C MET A 73 7.99 12.19 12.12
N ARG A 74 8.30 13.10 13.04
CA ARG A 74 8.53 12.77 14.45
C ARG A 74 7.22 12.37 15.13
N SER A 75 7.24 11.23 15.80
CA SER A 75 6.18 10.80 16.71
C SER A 75 6.68 10.84 18.16
N PRO A 76 5.95 11.46 19.11
CA PRO A 76 6.28 11.40 20.53
C PRO A 76 6.40 9.95 21.04
N ARG A 77 7.22 9.69 22.07
CA ARG A 77 7.42 8.35 22.67
C ARG A 77 6.12 7.66 23.12
N SER A 78 5.06 8.43 23.36
CA SER A 78 3.71 7.95 23.71
C SER A 78 2.88 7.43 22.53
N LYS A 79 3.40 7.48 21.29
CA LYS A 79 2.61 7.22 20.07
C LYS A 79 2.96 5.92 19.31
N GLY A 80 3.76 5.04 19.89
CA GLY A 80 4.02 3.69 19.36
C GLY A 80 5.39 3.49 18.69
N VAL A 81 5.46 2.51 17.78
CA VAL A 81 6.70 2.09 17.10
C VAL A 81 6.57 2.35 15.59
N VAL A 82 7.63 2.87 14.97
CA VAL A 82 7.75 3.03 13.53
C VAL A 82 8.74 1.99 13.01
N VAL A 83 8.36 1.30 11.92
CA VAL A 83 9.22 0.33 11.23
C VAL A 83 9.55 0.88 9.86
N VAL A 84 10.84 0.86 9.52
CA VAL A 84 11.35 1.30 8.21
C VAL A 84 12.20 0.18 7.63
N GLY A 85 11.99 -0.13 6.37
CA GLY A 85 12.73 -1.16 5.66
C GLY A 85 12.69 -0.94 4.15
N ALA A 86 13.41 -1.80 3.43
CA ALA A 86 13.40 -1.87 1.98
C ALA A 86 13.03 -3.30 1.55
N THR A 87 12.25 -3.42 0.50
CA THR A 87 11.78 -4.70 -0.06
C THR A 87 11.73 -4.61 -1.58
N GLY A 88 11.54 -5.73 -2.25
CA GLY A 88 11.13 -5.75 -3.66
C GLY A 88 9.80 -5.03 -3.85
N TRP A 89 9.38 -4.85 -5.11
CA TRP A 89 8.09 -4.24 -5.39
C TRP A 89 6.95 -5.10 -4.87
N VAL A 90 5.99 -4.49 -4.17
CA VAL A 90 4.81 -5.17 -3.62
C VAL A 90 3.57 -4.49 -4.14
N ASP A 91 2.66 -5.26 -4.73
CA ASP A 91 1.30 -4.79 -5.03
C ASP A 91 0.34 -5.22 -3.92
N ASN A 92 -0.60 -4.33 -3.59
CA ASN A 92 -1.59 -4.56 -2.54
C ASN A 92 -2.97 -4.68 -3.20
N TYR A 93 -3.54 -5.88 -3.20
CA TYR A 93 -4.81 -6.21 -3.88
C TYR A 93 -5.80 -6.82 -2.89
N ASN A 94 -6.95 -6.19 -2.70
CA ASN A 94 -7.96 -6.63 -1.74
C ASN A 94 -9.19 -7.14 -2.48
N VAL A 95 -9.77 -8.25 -2.00
CA VAL A 95 -10.99 -8.84 -2.56
C VAL A 95 -12.10 -8.81 -1.50
N PRO A 96 -13.18 -8.02 -1.71
CA PRO A 96 -14.34 -8.00 -0.80
C PRO A 96 -15.08 -9.34 -0.85
N VAL A 97 -15.45 -9.88 0.31
CA VAL A 97 -16.28 -11.08 0.46
C VAL A 97 -17.60 -10.67 1.12
N ARG A 98 -18.72 -11.05 0.52
CA ARG A 98 -20.07 -10.67 0.96
C ARG A 98 -20.50 -11.56 2.14
N THR A 99 -19.90 -11.31 3.30
CA THR A 99 -20.25 -11.95 4.56
C THR A 99 -19.83 -11.07 5.73
N GLY A 100 -20.51 -11.20 6.87
CA GLY A 100 -20.05 -10.67 8.15
C GLY A 100 -19.14 -11.65 8.92
N ASP A 101 -18.97 -12.88 8.43
CA ASP A 101 -18.12 -13.89 9.05
C ASP A 101 -16.65 -13.63 8.73
N VAL A 102 -15.96 -12.99 9.68
CA VAL A 102 -14.51 -12.74 9.60
C VAL A 102 -13.72 -14.04 9.60
N GLU A 103 -14.20 -15.09 10.26
CA GLU A 103 -13.50 -16.37 10.31
C GLU A 103 -13.53 -17.06 8.94
N ALA A 104 -14.60 -16.92 8.15
CA ALA A 104 -14.61 -17.33 6.75
C ALA A 104 -13.53 -16.60 5.94
N ALA A 105 -13.44 -15.27 6.06
CA ALA A 105 -12.38 -14.52 5.39
C ALA A 105 -10.98 -14.95 5.82
N ARG A 106 -10.77 -15.27 7.11
CA ARG A 106 -9.49 -15.78 7.61
C ARG A 106 -9.14 -17.15 7.04
N ARG A 107 -10.10 -18.06 6.92
CA ARG A 107 -9.91 -19.37 6.28
C ARG A 107 -9.52 -19.22 4.81
N ILE A 108 -10.27 -18.41 4.06
CA ILE A 108 -10.00 -18.12 2.65
C ILE A 108 -8.61 -17.47 2.52
N ALA A 109 -8.30 -16.45 3.30
CA ALA A 109 -7.00 -15.77 3.28
C ALA A 109 -5.85 -16.73 3.59
N ARG A 110 -6.01 -17.62 4.59
CA ARG A 110 -4.99 -18.63 4.89
C ARG A 110 -4.76 -19.53 3.67
N ALA A 111 -5.83 -20.02 3.05
CA ALA A 111 -5.74 -20.87 1.86
C ALA A 111 -5.17 -20.16 0.62
N VAL A 112 -5.38 -18.85 0.48
CA VAL A 112 -4.79 -18.02 -0.59
C VAL A 112 -3.29 -17.79 -0.36
N SER A 113 -2.88 -17.60 0.90
CA SER A 113 -1.49 -17.28 1.24
C SER A 113 -0.51 -18.42 0.97
N GLU A 114 0.71 -18.09 0.56
CA GLU A 114 1.80 -19.08 0.39
C GLU A 114 2.03 -19.88 1.68
N ARG A 115 2.01 -19.21 2.84
CA ARG A 115 2.17 -19.85 4.15
C ARG A 115 1.09 -20.90 4.45
N GLY A 116 -0.10 -20.78 3.85
CA GLY A 116 -1.16 -21.79 3.93
C GLY A 116 -1.17 -22.78 2.77
N GLY A 117 -0.14 -22.79 1.91
CA GLY A 117 -0.03 -23.66 0.75
C GLY A 117 -0.73 -23.13 -0.50
N GLY A 118 -1.10 -21.84 -0.52
CA GLY A 118 -1.78 -21.19 -1.63
C GLY A 118 -0.86 -20.68 -2.73
N LEU A 119 -1.11 -19.47 -3.20
CA LEU A 119 -0.35 -18.86 -4.29
C LEU A 119 1.07 -18.50 -3.82
N PRO A 120 2.10 -18.75 -4.65
CA PRO A 120 3.47 -18.37 -4.31
C PRO A 120 3.62 -16.85 -4.25
N SER A 121 4.48 -16.36 -3.36
CA SER A 121 4.76 -14.94 -3.14
C SER A 121 3.53 -14.13 -2.73
N VAL A 122 2.45 -14.76 -2.24
CA VAL A 122 1.25 -14.07 -1.75
C VAL A 122 1.16 -14.17 -0.24
N GLN A 123 1.07 -13.01 0.41
CA GLN A 123 0.60 -12.92 1.79
C GLN A 123 -0.85 -12.48 1.76
N ALA A 124 -1.69 -13.07 2.61
CA ALA A 124 -3.10 -12.71 2.67
C ALA A 124 -3.61 -12.67 4.11
N MET A 125 -4.56 -11.78 4.37
CA MET A 125 -5.23 -11.61 5.66
C MET A 125 -6.74 -11.44 5.45
N GLY A 126 -7.53 -12.13 6.27
CA GLY A 126 -8.97 -11.94 6.33
C GLY A 126 -9.30 -10.88 7.36
N LEU A 127 -10.00 -9.81 6.96
CA LEU A 127 -10.21 -8.63 7.80
C LEU A 127 -11.65 -8.10 7.69
N ALA A 128 -12.14 -7.46 8.75
CA ALA A 128 -13.47 -6.84 8.77
C ALA A 128 -13.43 -5.42 8.19
N HIS A 129 -14.18 -5.16 7.12
CA HIS A 129 -14.14 -3.90 6.37
C HIS A 129 -15.51 -3.24 6.32
N GLY A 130 -16.00 -2.72 7.46
CA GLY A 130 -17.22 -1.89 7.57
C GLY A 130 -18.52 -2.50 7.01
N GLY A 131 -19.68 -1.97 7.39
CA GLY A 131 -20.95 -2.28 6.68
C GLY A 131 -21.33 -3.77 6.50
N GLY A 132 -20.83 -4.67 7.36
CA GLY A 132 -21.06 -6.12 7.24
C GLY A 132 -20.29 -6.80 6.10
N VAL A 133 -19.26 -6.14 5.55
CA VAL A 133 -18.35 -6.69 4.53
C VAL A 133 -17.04 -7.06 5.22
N VAL A 134 -16.49 -8.21 4.83
CA VAL A 134 -15.13 -8.61 5.15
C VAL A 134 -14.32 -8.67 3.86
N GLU A 135 -13.00 -8.62 3.95
CA GLU A 135 -12.15 -8.70 2.78
C GLU A 135 -11.00 -9.68 2.99
N VAL A 136 -10.53 -10.23 1.88
CA VAL A 136 -9.25 -10.92 1.80
C VAL A 136 -8.26 -9.90 1.23
N ALA A 137 -7.46 -9.30 2.11
CA ALA A 137 -6.42 -8.34 1.75
C ALA A 137 -5.13 -9.08 1.43
N CYS A 138 -4.55 -8.85 0.25
CA CYS A 138 -3.37 -9.55 -0.23
C CYS A 138 -2.20 -8.60 -0.52
N ASN A 139 -1.00 -9.03 -0.11
CA ASN A 139 0.26 -8.49 -0.59
C ASN A 139 0.85 -9.46 -1.60
N LEU A 140 1.03 -8.99 -2.83
CA LEU A 140 1.69 -9.67 -3.93
C LEU A 140 3.16 -9.29 -3.89
N LEU A 141 4.00 -10.17 -3.32
CA LEU A 141 5.43 -9.90 -3.10
C LEU A 141 6.28 -10.05 -4.37
N ASP A 142 5.75 -10.72 -5.38
CA ASP A 142 6.32 -10.85 -6.72
C ASP A 142 5.21 -10.76 -7.77
N PRO A 143 4.77 -9.52 -8.12
CA PRO A 143 3.66 -9.31 -9.06
C PRO A 143 3.94 -9.80 -10.49
N ALA A 144 5.21 -10.05 -10.84
CA ALA A 144 5.57 -10.65 -12.12
C ALA A 144 5.23 -12.15 -12.17
N ARG A 145 5.15 -12.81 -11.00
CA ARG A 145 4.83 -14.23 -10.87
C ARG A 145 3.35 -14.49 -10.58
N VAL A 146 2.75 -13.68 -9.69
CA VAL A 146 1.34 -13.78 -9.32
C VAL A 146 0.69 -12.40 -9.35
N GLY A 147 -0.28 -12.23 -10.23
CA GLY A 147 -1.06 -11.01 -10.38
C GLY A 147 -2.45 -11.07 -9.75
N ALA A 148 -3.14 -9.92 -9.79
CA ALA A 148 -4.47 -9.74 -9.21
C ALA A 148 -5.53 -10.71 -9.76
N GLU A 149 -5.47 -11.09 -11.04
CA GLU A 149 -6.44 -12.02 -11.62
C GLU A 149 -6.36 -13.41 -11.01
N GLN A 150 -5.14 -13.90 -10.74
CA GLN A 150 -4.93 -15.20 -10.08
C GLN A 150 -5.43 -15.17 -8.63
N VAL A 151 -5.17 -14.07 -7.91
CA VAL A 151 -5.70 -13.88 -6.55
C VAL A 151 -7.23 -13.83 -6.58
N GLN A 152 -7.82 -13.02 -7.46
CA GLN A 152 -9.27 -12.88 -7.62
C GLN A 152 -9.92 -14.25 -7.87
N GLY A 153 -9.45 -14.99 -8.87
CA GLY A 153 -10.02 -16.29 -9.22
C GLY A 153 -9.86 -17.34 -8.12
N MET A 154 -8.73 -17.31 -7.38
CA MET A 154 -8.57 -18.22 -6.25
C MET A 154 -9.50 -17.88 -5.07
N VAL A 155 -9.67 -16.60 -4.75
CA VAL A 155 -10.61 -16.14 -3.73
C VAL A 155 -12.05 -16.47 -4.12
N GLU A 156 -12.44 -16.23 -5.37
CA GLU A 156 -13.76 -16.59 -5.92
C GLU A 156 -14.06 -18.09 -5.76
N ARG A 157 -13.11 -18.95 -6.16
CA ARG A 157 -13.26 -20.41 -6.06
C ARG A 157 -13.40 -20.87 -4.61
N LEU A 158 -12.57 -20.34 -3.70
CA LEU A 158 -12.60 -20.72 -2.29
C LEU A 158 -13.87 -20.23 -1.60
N ALA A 159 -14.28 -18.98 -1.86
CA ALA A 159 -15.51 -18.41 -1.34
C ALA A 159 -16.75 -19.19 -1.83
N ALA A 160 -16.79 -19.55 -3.12
CA ALA A 160 -17.88 -20.36 -3.67
C ALA A 160 -17.99 -21.74 -3.01
N GLY A 161 -16.87 -22.34 -2.63
CA GLY A 161 -16.84 -23.60 -1.85
C GLY A 161 -17.46 -23.47 -0.45
N GLU A 162 -17.49 -22.26 0.12
CA GLU A 162 -18.17 -21.94 1.38
C GLU A 162 -19.58 -21.33 1.16
N GLY A 163 -20.08 -21.30 -0.08
CA GLY A 163 -21.38 -20.69 -0.42
C GLY A 163 -21.39 -19.16 -0.38
N LEU A 164 -20.21 -18.52 -0.39
CA LEU A 164 -20.04 -17.08 -0.32
C LEU A 164 -19.84 -16.47 -1.70
N SER A 165 -20.30 -15.23 -1.86
CA SER A 165 -20.05 -14.42 -3.06
C SER A 165 -19.01 -13.34 -2.77
N VAL A 166 -18.27 -12.94 -3.79
CA VAL A 166 -17.21 -11.92 -3.66
C VAL A 166 -17.45 -10.76 -4.62
N GLY A 167 -16.92 -9.60 -4.26
CA GLY A 167 -16.89 -8.43 -5.13
C GLY A 167 -15.67 -8.45 -6.04
N LYS A 168 -15.61 -7.49 -6.97
CA LYS A 168 -14.41 -7.24 -7.74
C LYS A 168 -13.33 -6.68 -6.81
N GLY A 169 -12.17 -7.30 -6.78
CA GLY A 169 -11.04 -6.79 -6.01
C GLY A 169 -10.42 -5.55 -6.63
N TYR A 170 -9.69 -4.82 -5.81
CA TYR A 170 -9.12 -3.51 -6.13
C TYR A 170 -7.69 -3.38 -5.59
N PHE A 171 -6.88 -2.57 -6.26
CA PHE A 171 -5.57 -2.19 -5.75
C PHE A 171 -5.69 -1.00 -4.80
N THR A 172 -4.85 -0.98 -3.76
CA THR A 172 -4.76 0.18 -2.83
C THR A 172 -3.67 1.17 -3.24
N ASP A 173 -2.92 0.86 -4.28
CA ASP A 173 -1.85 1.71 -4.82
C ASP A 173 -1.76 1.59 -6.34
N TYR A 174 -0.97 2.44 -6.97
CA TYR A 174 -0.72 2.43 -8.40
C TYR A 174 0.39 1.44 -8.80
N SER A 175 0.42 1.06 -10.08
CA SER A 175 1.52 0.29 -10.66
C SER A 175 2.82 1.09 -10.70
N GLN A 176 3.96 0.39 -10.84
CA GLN A 176 5.29 1.01 -10.99
C GLN A 176 5.30 2.07 -12.08
N ASP A 177 4.86 1.71 -13.28
CA ASP A 177 4.86 2.62 -14.44
C ASP A 177 4.01 3.86 -14.18
N LYS A 178 2.84 3.68 -13.53
CA LYS A 178 1.95 4.78 -13.22
C LYS A 178 2.56 5.73 -12.18
N ILE A 179 3.25 5.19 -11.19
CA ILE A 179 3.97 5.96 -10.16
C ILE A 179 5.10 6.79 -10.79
N VAL A 180 5.87 6.19 -11.70
CA VAL A 180 6.92 6.89 -12.45
C VAL A 180 6.33 7.99 -13.33
N GLU A 181 5.24 7.71 -14.05
CA GLU A 181 4.52 8.69 -14.88
C GLU A 181 4.04 9.89 -14.04
N LEU A 182 3.39 9.63 -12.90
CA LEU A 182 2.86 10.66 -12.00
C LEU A 182 3.96 11.52 -11.39
N TYR A 183 5.10 10.92 -11.03
CA TYR A 183 6.26 11.66 -10.55
C TYR A 183 6.74 12.65 -11.60
N PHE A 184 6.99 12.22 -12.85
CA PHE A 184 7.49 13.11 -13.89
C PHE A 184 6.49 14.20 -14.29
N LYS A 185 5.19 13.91 -14.24
CA LYS A 185 4.14 14.92 -14.44
C LYS A 185 4.15 15.98 -13.34
N SER A 186 4.31 15.56 -12.08
CA SER A 186 4.33 16.47 -10.94
C SER A 186 5.60 17.34 -10.90
N ALA A 187 6.75 16.76 -11.25
CA ALA A 187 8.01 17.47 -11.35
C ALA A 187 7.98 18.56 -12.44
N ALA A 188 7.38 18.27 -13.61
CA ALA A 188 7.23 19.24 -14.69
C ALA A 188 6.35 20.45 -14.30
N ASN A 189 5.34 20.25 -13.45
CA ASN A 189 4.47 21.32 -12.96
C ASN A 189 5.11 22.21 -11.88
N THR A 190 6.25 21.82 -11.33
CA THR A 190 6.97 22.58 -10.29
C THR A 190 8.07 23.47 -10.88
N GLU A 191 8.47 23.24 -12.14
CA GLU A 191 9.50 24.01 -12.85
C GLU A 191 8.94 25.15 -13.73
N GLY A 192 7.61 25.36 -13.74
CA GLY A 192 6.92 26.44 -14.47
C GLY A 192 6.17 27.38 -13.53
#